data_AF-A0A438MHH1-F1
#
_entry.id   AF-A0A438MHH1-F1
#
_cell.length_a   1.000
_cell.length_b   1.000
_cell.length_c   1.000
_cell.angle_alpha   90.00
_cell.angle_beta   90.00
_cell.angle_gamma   90.00
#
_symmetry.space_group_name_H-M   'P 1'
#
loop_
_entity.id
_entity.type
_entity.pdbx_description
1 polymer ?
#
loop_
_entity_poly.entity_id
_entity_poly.type
_entity_poly.pdbx_seq_one_letter_code
_entity_poly.pdbx_strand_id
1 'polypeptide(L)'
;MTSMRERQYAYAQRALTALGDELTKRDVPAALVVAQDGRPGLDVTDSRWRVRRVFVHPEFCWFYWGDQSDERVTCLRRGAAVERIAQAARDGWHEGEQGELRIDLRRIADAYRT
;
A
#
# COMPACT_ATOMS: atom_id res chain seq x y z
N MET A 1 -4.95 26.38 10.53
CA MET A 1 -5.64 25.33 9.74
C MET A 1 -4.58 24.45 9.12
N THR A 2 -4.61 23.14 9.36
CA THR A 2 -3.69 22.18 8.71
C THR A 2 -3.99 22.08 7.22
N SER A 3 -2.94 22.12 6.40
CA SER A 3 -2.98 21.97 4.95
C SER A 3 -3.52 20.59 4.54
N MET A 4 -4.00 20.48 3.30
CA MET A 4 -4.47 19.21 2.74
C MET A 4 -3.36 18.15 2.75
N ARG A 5 -2.12 18.55 2.44
CA ARG A 5 -0.94 17.66 2.45
C ARG A 5 -0.66 17.08 3.82
N GLU A 6 -0.74 17.90 4.88
CA GLU A 6 -0.55 17.42 6.26
C GLU A 6 -1.66 16.45 6.69
N ARG A 7 -2.91 16.70 6.25
CA ARG A 7 -4.03 15.78 6.52
C ARG A 7 -3.85 14.44 5.80
N GLN A 8 -3.42 14.47 4.53
CA GLN A 8 -3.12 13.27 3.76
C GLN A 8 -1.96 12.48 4.35
N TYR A 9 -0.89 13.16 4.75
CA TYR A 9 0.25 12.55 5.44
C TYR A 9 -0.18 11.87 6.73
N ALA A 10 -0.90 12.59 7.60
CA ALA A 10 -1.39 12.04 8.87
C ALA A 10 -2.36 10.87 8.66
N TYR A 11 -3.20 10.94 7.62
CA TYR A 11 -4.08 9.83 7.24
C TYR A 11 -3.27 8.59 6.82
N ALA A 12 -2.33 8.77 5.88
CA ALA A 12 -1.49 7.68 5.38
C ALA A 12 -0.70 7.02 6.51
N GLN A 13 -0.08 7.81 7.38
CA GLN A 13 0.65 7.29 8.54
C GLN A 13 -0.26 6.47 9.45
N ARG A 14 -1.45 6.98 9.82
CA ARG A 14 -2.40 6.22 10.66
C ARG A 14 -2.87 4.92 9.99
N ALA A 15 -3.15 4.97 8.68
CA ALA A 15 -3.59 3.80 7.93
C ALA A 15 -2.50 2.72 7.85
N LEU A 16 -1.25 3.13 7.62
CA LEU A 16 -0.10 2.22 7.57
C LEU A 16 0.26 1.65 8.94
N THR A 17 0.19 2.45 10.01
CA THR A 17 0.37 1.94 11.38
C THR A 17 -0.66 0.87 11.70
N ALA A 18 -1.95 1.14 11.46
CA ALA A 18 -3.00 0.18 11.71
C ALA A 18 -2.88 -1.09 10.86
N LEU A 19 -2.40 -0.96 9.61
CA LEU A 19 -2.07 -2.11 8.76
C LEU A 19 -0.92 -2.93 9.35
N GLY A 20 0.17 -2.28 9.75
CA GLY A 20 1.35 -2.92 10.35
C GLY A 20 1.01 -3.70 11.63
N ASP A 21 0.20 -3.12 12.51
CA ASP A 21 -0.27 -3.81 13.73
C ASP A 21 -1.03 -5.10 13.41
N GLU A 22 -1.91 -5.06 12.40
CA GLU A 22 -2.73 -6.20 12.00
C GLU A 22 -1.93 -7.28 11.26
N LEU A 23 -0.92 -6.90 10.47
CA LEU A 23 0.01 -7.82 9.84
C LEU A 23 0.90 -8.52 10.87
N THR A 24 1.38 -7.77 11.87
CA THR A 24 2.22 -8.30 12.95
C THR A 24 1.47 -9.36 13.77
N LYS A 25 0.17 -9.14 14.05
CA LYS A 25 -0.70 -10.16 14.70
C LYS A 25 -0.86 -11.46 13.91
N ARG A 26 -0.48 -11.46 12.62
CA ARG A 26 -0.59 -12.59 11.69
C ARG A 26 0.79 -13.15 11.30
N ASP A 27 1.81 -12.82 12.08
CA ASP A 27 3.20 -13.23 11.89
C ASP A 27 3.79 -12.80 10.54
N VAL A 28 3.29 -11.68 9.97
CA VAL A 28 3.87 -11.05 8.78
C VAL A 28 4.71 -9.86 9.26
N PRO A 29 6.06 -9.92 9.18
CA PRO A 29 6.92 -8.84 9.65
C PRO A 29 6.65 -7.55 8.87
N ALA A 30 6.34 -6.48 9.59
CA ALA A 30 6.05 -5.17 9.02
C ALA A 30 6.69 -4.06 9.85
N ALA A 31 7.31 -3.08 9.19
CA ALA A 31 7.98 -1.96 9.83
C ALA A 31 7.58 -0.63 9.19
N LEU A 32 7.13 0.33 10.00
CA LEU A 32 6.81 1.67 9.51
C LEU A 32 8.11 2.42 9.19
N VAL A 33 8.14 3.06 8.03
CA VAL A 33 9.33 3.74 7.49
C VAL A 33 8.94 5.06 6.83
N VAL A 34 9.92 5.94 6.66
CA VAL A 34 9.79 7.15 5.84
C VAL A 34 10.62 6.93 4.57
N ALA A 35 9.97 7.02 3.41
CA ALA A 35 10.64 6.88 2.12
C ALA A 35 11.53 8.08 1.82
N GLN A 36 12.43 7.94 0.84
CA GLN A 36 13.37 8.99 0.46
C GLN A 36 12.67 10.30 0.02
N ASP A 37 11.47 10.18 -0.56
CA ASP A 37 10.62 11.31 -0.95
C ASP A 37 9.82 11.91 0.22
N GLY A 38 10.04 11.41 1.45
CA GLY A 38 9.39 11.85 2.67
C GLY A 38 7.99 11.26 2.88
N ARG A 39 7.49 10.38 2.01
CA ARG A 39 6.18 9.73 2.20
C ARG A 39 6.27 8.63 3.27
N PRO A 40 5.23 8.45 4.11
CA PRO A 40 5.18 7.30 5.00
C PRO A 40 4.98 6.02 4.17
N GLY A 41 5.69 4.97 4.54
CA GLY A 41 5.56 3.63 3.97
C GLY A 41 5.57 2.57 5.06
N LEU A 42 5.21 1.35 4.68
CA LEU A 42 5.28 0.17 5.53
C LEU A 42 6.07 -0.90 4.80
N ASP A 43 7.28 -1.19 5.26
CA ASP A 43 8.08 -2.29 4.74
C ASP A 43 7.51 -3.61 5.25
N VAL A 44 7.12 -4.50 4.33
CA VAL A 44 6.55 -5.80 4.64
C VAL A 44 7.45 -6.89 4.06
N THR A 45 7.87 -7.82 4.91
CA THR A 45 8.74 -8.93 4.53
C THR A 45 7.92 -10.14 4.09
N ASP A 46 8.24 -10.72 2.93
CA ASP A 46 7.60 -11.95 2.45
C ASP A 46 8.23 -13.23 3.00
N SER A 47 7.62 -14.37 2.66
CA SER A 47 8.10 -15.72 2.99
C SER A 47 9.50 -16.07 2.45
N ARG A 48 10.05 -15.26 1.52
CA ARG A 48 11.39 -15.41 0.94
C ARG A 48 12.36 -14.33 1.42
N TRP A 49 12.04 -13.64 2.52
CA TRP A 49 12.85 -12.55 3.11
C TRP A 49 13.05 -11.34 2.21
N ARG A 50 12.19 -11.16 1.20
CA ARG A 50 12.18 -9.97 0.37
C ARG A 50 11.28 -8.92 1.00
N VAL A 51 11.75 -7.68 1.01
CA VAL A 51 11.00 -6.55 1.54
C VAL A 51 10.29 -5.84 0.41
N ARG A 52 9.00 -5.54 0.60
CA ARG A 52 8.23 -4.67 -0.28
C ARG A 52 7.60 -3.55 0.52
N ARG A 53 7.67 -2.33 0.00
CA ARG A 53 7.13 -1.15 0.66
C ARG A 53 5.68 -0.93 0.24
N VAL A 54 4.77 -1.03 1.19
CA VAL A 54 3.37 -0.65 1.03
C VAL A 54 3.23 0.85 1.27
N PHE A 55 2.53 1.52 0.37
CA PHE A 55 2.17 2.93 0.47
C PHE A 55 0.65 3.10 0.49
N VAL A 56 0.20 4.31 0.81
CA VAL A 56 -1.21 4.71 0.71
C VAL A 56 -1.34 5.70 -0.44
N HIS A 57 -2.31 5.47 -1.32
CA HIS A 57 -2.80 6.48 -2.26
C HIS A 57 -4.07 7.12 -1.65
N PRO A 58 -3.98 8.33 -1.06
CA PRO A 58 -5.08 8.90 -0.28
C PRO A 58 -6.33 9.21 -1.09
N GLU A 59 -6.17 9.68 -2.34
CA GLU A 59 -7.27 10.09 -3.22
C GLU A 59 -8.15 8.92 -3.65
N PHE A 60 -7.54 7.75 -3.87
CA PHE A 60 -8.26 6.52 -4.27
C PHE A 60 -8.51 5.57 -3.09
N CYS A 61 -8.08 5.93 -1.88
CA CYS A 61 -8.17 5.08 -0.70
C CYS A 61 -7.62 3.66 -0.96
N TRP A 62 -6.40 3.58 -1.47
CA TRP A 62 -5.72 2.32 -1.75
C TRP A 62 -4.47 2.15 -0.89
N PHE A 63 -4.22 0.91 -0.46
CA PHE A 63 -2.86 0.44 -0.24
C PHE A 63 -2.30 -0.09 -1.56
N TYR A 64 -1.02 0.16 -1.83
CA TYR A 64 -0.34 -0.38 -3.00
C TYR A 64 1.12 -0.72 -2.68
N TRP A 65 1.68 -1.69 -3.40
CA TRP A 65 3.05 -2.18 -3.19
C TRP A 65 3.79 -2.48 -4.50
N GLY A 66 3.29 -1.93 -5.60
CA GLY A 66 3.87 -2.03 -6.93
C GLY A 66 2.95 -1.37 -7.96
N ASP A 67 3.22 -1.61 -9.24
CA ASP A 67 2.50 -1.05 -10.37
C ASP A 67 1.57 -2.05 -11.08
N GLN A 68 1.63 -3.33 -10.71
CA GLN A 68 0.77 -4.34 -11.30
C GLN A 68 -0.68 -4.20 -10.83
N SER A 69 -1.60 -4.78 -11.63
CA SER A 69 -3.05 -4.59 -11.43
C SER A 69 -3.56 -5.12 -10.09
N ASP A 70 -2.89 -6.12 -9.55
CA ASP A 70 -3.23 -6.86 -8.34
C ASP A 70 -2.35 -6.46 -7.14
N GLU A 71 -1.39 -5.56 -7.32
CA GLU A 71 -0.51 -5.00 -6.29
C GLU A 71 -1.11 -3.77 -5.58
N ARG A 72 -2.45 -3.71 -5.54
CA ARG A 72 -3.22 -2.71 -4.81
C ARG A 72 -4.51 -3.29 -4.22
N VAL A 73 -4.97 -2.71 -3.13
CA VAL A 73 -6.24 -3.07 -2.48
C VAL A 73 -6.85 -1.85 -1.79
N THR A 74 -8.18 -1.78 -1.74
CA THR A 74 -8.85 -0.68 -1.05
C THR A 74 -8.58 -0.69 0.46
N CYS A 75 -8.18 0.45 1.02
CA CYS A 75 -8.01 0.63 2.46
C CYS A 75 -9.33 0.86 3.20
N LEU A 76 -10.45 1.07 2.48
CA LEU A 76 -11.77 1.27 3.07
C LEU A 76 -12.29 0.02 3.78
N ARG A 77 -11.87 -1.17 3.32
CA ARG A 77 -12.19 -2.47 3.94
C ARG A 77 -10.94 -3.04 4.61
N ARG A 78 -10.54 -2.44 5.73
CA ARG A 78 -9.28 -2.76 6.44
C ARG A 78 -9.04 -4.26 6.63
N GLY A 79 -10.04 -5.03 7.10
CA GLY A 79 -9.89 -6.47 7.30
C GLY A 79 -9.52 -7.21 6.00
N ALA A 80 -10.26 -6.94 4.91
CA ALA A 80 -9.97 -7.54 3.60
C ALA A 80 -8.62 -7.09 3.03
N ALA A 81 -8.23 -5.83 3.27
CA ALA A 81 -6.93 -5.31 2.85
C ALA A 81 -5.76 -6.01 3.57
N VAL A 82 -5.88 -6.19 4.89
CA VAL A 82 -4.91 -6.93 5.70
C VAL A 82 -4.75 -8.35 5.17
N GLU A 83 -5.85 -9.08 4.97
CA GLU A 83 -5.80 -10.44 4.46
C GLU A 83 -5.16 -10.51 3.06
N ARG A 84 -5.50 -9.57 2.18
CA ARG A 84 -4.94 -9.53 0.82
C ARG A 84 -3.42 -9.32 0.83
N ILE A 85 -2.94 -8.39 1.65
CA ILE A 85 -1.51 -8.07 1.76
C ILE A 85 -0.76 -9.21 2.46
N ALA A 86 -1.32 -9.76 3.54
CA ALA A 86 -0.76 -10.90 4.23
C ALA A 86 -0.65 -12.12 3.30
N GLN A 87 -1.68 -12.38 2.49
CA GLN A 87 -1.64 -13.46 1.50
C GLN A 87 -0.55 -13.22 0.46
N ALA A 88 -0.45 -12.00 -0.08
CA ALA A 88 0.61 -11.66 -1.03
C ALA A 88 2.02 -11.81 -0.42
N ALA A 89 2.21 -11.46 0.85
CA ALA A 89 3.46 -11.68 1.57
C ALA A 89 3.76 -13.18 1.77
N ARG A 90 2.73 -14.02 1.99
CA ARG A 90 2.92 -15.47 2.12
C ARG A 90 3.26 -16.12 0.78
N ASP A 91 2.57 -15.74 -0.28
CA ASP A 91 2.79 -16.21 -1.66
C ASP A 91 4.18 -15.77 -2.19
N GLY A 92 4.68 -14.67 -1.65
CA GLY A 92 5.93 -14.04 -2.03
C GLY A 92 5.69 -12.89 -3.01
N TRP A 93 6.44 -11.81 -2.84
CA TRP A 93 6.41 -10.67 -3.76
C TRP A 93 6.81 -11.05 -5.18
N HIS A 94 6.35 -10.27 -6.17
CA HIS A 94 6.87 -10.42 -7.53
C HIS A 94 8.38 -10.20 -7.58
N GLU A 95 9.08 -10.95 -8.44
CA GLU A 95 10.51 -10.70 -8.69
C GLU A 95 10.71 -9.40 -9.46
N GLY A 96 11.84 -8.74 -9.22
CA GLY A 96 12.20 -7.47 -9.85
C GLY A 96 11.98 -6.24 -8.97
N GLU A 97 12.29 -5.09 -9.56
CA GLU A 97 12.16 -3.79 -8.91
C GLU A 97 10.69 -3.48 -8.61
N GLN A 98 10.46 -2.85 -7.45
CA GLN A 98 9.13 -2.35 -7.11
C GLN A 98 8.81 -1.14 -8.01
N GLY A 99 7.85 -1.31 -8.92
CA GLY A 99 7.31 -0.21 -9.71
C GLY A 99 6.56 0.82 -8.84
N GLU A 100 6.52 2.07 -9.29
CA GLU A 100 5.67 3.11 -8.68
C GLU A 100 4.29 3.06 -9.33
N LEU A 101 3.23 3.09 -8.52
CA LEU A 101 1.85 3.16 -9.01
C LEU A 101 1.66 4.42 -9.87
N ARG A 102 1.35 4.22 -11.15
CA ARG A 102 1.01 5.28 -12.10
C ARG A 102 -0.44 5.13 -12.53
N ILE A 103 -1.24 6.18 -12.33
CA ILE A 103 -2.65 6.20 -12.74
C ILE A 103 -2.77 6.97 -14.05
N ASP A 104 -3.08 6.27 -15.15
CA ASP A 104 -3.45 6.92 -16.41
C ASP A 104 -4.95 7.27 -16.40
N LEU A 105 -5.25 8.53 -16.10
CA LEU A 105 -6.62 9.04 -16.06
C LEU A 105 -7.35 8.92 -17.41
N ARG A 106 -6.63 8.82 -18.54
CA ARG A 106 -7.25 8.66 -19.87
C ARG A 106 -7.92 7.29 -19.99
N ARG A 107 -7.25 6.23 -19.52
CA ARG A 107 -7.83 4.87 -19.48
C ARG A 107 -9.06 4.79 -18.60
N ILE A 108 -9.07 5.53 -17.50
CA ILE A 108 -10.25 5.61 -16.61
C ILE A 108 -11.40 6.27 -17.36
N ALA A 109 -11.16 7.41 -18.00
CA ALA A 109 -12.20 8.11 -18.75
C ALA A 109 -12.77 7.27 -19.90
N ASP A 110 -11.94 6.52 -20.62
CA ASP A 110 -12.38 5.65 -21.71
C ASP A 110 -13.25 4.47 -21.20
N ALA A 111 -12.94 3.91 -20.02
CA ALA A 111 -13.76 2.85 -19.40
C ALA A 111 -15.18 3.30 -19.04
N TYR A 112 -15.40 4.60 -18.79
CA TYR A 112 -16.72 5.17 -18.52
C TYR A 112 -17.44 5.72 -19.76
N ARG A 113 -16.83 5.63 -20.95
CA ARG A 113 -17.49 5.96 -22.24
C ARG A 113 -18.10 4.73 -22.93
N THR A 114 -18.02 3.56 -22.33
CA THR A 114 -18.59 2.29 -22.82
C THR A 114 -19.80 1.93 -21.98
#